data_AF-A0A1Q5XQJ8-F1
#
_entry.id   AF-A0A1Q5XQJ8-F1
#
_cell.length_a   1.000
_cell.length_b   1.000
_cell.length_c   1.000
_cell.angle_alpha   90.00
_cell.angle_beta   90.00
_cell.angle_gamma   90.00
#
_symmetry.space_group_name_H-M   'P 1'
#
loop_
_entity.id
_entity.type
_entity.pdbx_description
1 polymer ?
#
loop_
_entity_poly.entity_id
_entity_poly.type
_entity_poly.pdbx_seq_one_letter_code
_entity_poly.pdbx_strand_id
1 'polypeptide(L)'
;MSVDSFHEAHEWIMSGPYNEIGYLYSGYITTNWMLAHVLVYERTWRNTISDPQFLVYTNYDYTPEGILYKVWVTPVSTVGVQEVRPEES
;
A
#
# COMPACT_ATOMS: atom_id res chain seq x y z
N MET A 1 -6.66 8.02 -12.37
CA MET A 1 -5.73 7.69 -13.48
C MET A 1 -6.21 6.39 -14.12
N SER A 2 -6.31 6.34 -15.45
CA SER A 2 -6.47 5.07 -16.19
C SER A 2 -5.15 4.74 -16.86
N VAL A 3 -4.82 3.46 -16.93
CA VAL A 3 -3.63 2.92 -17.60
C VAL A 3 -4.05 1.69 -18.39
N ASP A 4 -3.40 1.45 -19.52
CA ASP A 4 -3.79 0.42 -20.48
C ASP A 4 -2.85 -0.80 -20.45
N SER A 5 -1.75 -0.73 -19.69
CA SER A 5 -0.82 -1.83 -19.52
C SER A 5 -0.18 -1.87 -18.13
N PHE A 6 0.38 -3.03 -17.75
CA PHE A 6 1.20 -3.15 -16.55
C PHE A 6 2.46 -2.30 -16.59
N HIS A 7 3.01 -2.02 -17.78
CA HIS A 7 4.18 -1.16 -17.91
C HIS A 7 3.86 0.29 -17.51
N GLU A 8 2.80 0.86 -18.08
CA GLU A 8 2.32 2.20 -17.71
C GLU A 8 1.92 2.26 -16.22
N ALA A 9 1.26 1.20 -15.72
CA ALA A 9 0.92 1.10 -14.30
C ALA A 9 2.17 1.16 -13.41
N HIS A 10 3.22 0.44 -13.80
CA HIS A 10 4.49 0.42 -13.09
C HIS A 10 5.21 1.77 -13.16
N GLU A 11 5.34 2.38 -14.33
CA GLU A 11 5.93 3.72 -14.44
C GLU A 11 5.20 4.74 -13.56
N TRP A 12 3.86 4.73 -13.58
CA TRP A 12 3.06 5.61 -12.74
C TRP A 12 3.30 5.36 -11.24
N ILE A 13 3.19 4.11 -10.78
CA ILE A 13 3.38 3.77 -9.35
C ILE A 13 4.80 4.14 -8.88
N MET A 14 5.81 3.87 -9.70
CA MET A 14 7.20 4.14 -9.35
C MET A 14 7.56 5.63 -9.44
N SER A 15 6.82 6.44 -10.19
CA SER A 15 7.03 7.89 -10.30
C SER A 15 6.80 8.66 -8.99
N GLY A 16 6.03 8.10 -8.05
CA GLY A 16 5.69 8.77 -6.80
C GLY A 16 4.99 7.86 -5.81
N PRO A 17 3.83 7.26 -6.14
CA PRO A 17 2.98 6.58 -5.17
C PRO A 17 3.67 5.51 -4.33
N TYR A 18 4.60 4.77 -4.96
CA TYR A 18 5.43 3.79 -4.29
C TYR A 18 6.31 4.41 -3.21
N ASN A 19 6.98 5.54 -3.47
CA ASN A 19 7.90 6.17 -2.52
C ASN A 19 7.15 6.99 -1.46
N GLU A 20 5.95 7.46 -1.76
CA GLU A 20 5.18 8.34 -0.87
C GLU A 20 4.32 7.58 0.14
N ILE A 21 3.81 6.39 -0.22
CA ILE A 21 2.97 5.59 0.67
C ILE A 21 3.76 5.11 1.90
N GLY A 22 3.20 5.34 3.08
CA GLY A 22 3.83 5.11 4.38
C GLY A 22 4.67 6.29 4.90
N TYR A 23 4.90 7.33 4.08
CA TYR A 23 5.63 8.54 4.47
C TYR A 23 4.75 9.79 4.43
N LEU A 24 4.13 10.08 3.27
CA LEU A 24 3.26 11.25 3.09
C LEU A 24 1.79 10.91 3.34
N TYR A 25 1.40 9.67 3.07
CA TYR A 25 0.06 9.15 3.31
C TYR A 25 0.11 7.65 3.60
N SER A 26 -0.83 7.14 4.40
CA SER A 26 -0.79 5.72 4.81
C SER A 26 -1.38 4.77 3.78
N GLY A 27 -2.18 5.25 2.83
CA GLY A 27 -2.90 4.40 1.88
C GLY A 27 -3.11 5.02 0.51
N TYR A 28 -3.27 4.15 -0.48
CA TYR A 28 -3.53 4.46 -1.88
C TYR A 28 -4.85 3.82 -2.29
N ILE A 29 -5.74 4.63 -2.88
CA ILE A 29 -7.07 4.20 -3.31
C ILE A 29 -7.21 4.45 -4.81
N THR A 30 -7.71 3.46 -5.54
CA THR A 30 -7.84 3.54 -6.99
C THR A 30 -8.98 2.65 -7.50
N THR A 31 -9.63 3.05 -8.59
CA THR A 31 -10.55 2.18 -9.34
C THR A 31 -9.83 1.34 -10.39
N ASN A 32 -8.58 1.69 -10.74
CA ASN A 32 -7.76 0.92 -11.66
C ASN A 32 -7.01 -0.20 -10.90
N TRP A 33 -7.37 -1.45 -11.20
CA TRP A 33 -6.85 -2.63 -10.53
C TRP A 33 -5.36 -2.90 -10.83
N MET A 34 -4.85 -2.49 -12.01
CA MET A 34 -3.43 -2.68 -12.36
C MET A 34 -2.53 -1.82 -11.48
N LEU A 35 -2.94 -0.58 -11.19
CA LEU A 35 -2.21 0.30 -10.27
C LEU A 35 -2.15 -0.29 -8.86
N ALA A 36 -3.28 -0.79 -8.34
CA ALA A 36 -3.33 -1.44 -7.04
C ALA A 36 -2.45 -2.71 -7.01
N HIS A 37 -2.53 -3.52 -8.07
CA HIS A 37 -1.75 -4.75 -8.20
C HIS A 37 -0.24 -4.48 -8.18
N VAL A 38 0.25 -3.56 -9.03
CA VAL A 38 1.68 -3.24 -9.11
C VAL A 38 2.19 -2.70 -7.78
N LEU A 39 1.44 -1.82 -7.12
CA LEU A 39 1.83 -1.29 -5.82
C LEU A 39 2.00 -2.41 -4.77
N VAL A 40 1.04 -3.34 -4.71
CA VAL A 40 1.11 -4.48 -3.79
C VAL A 40 2.27 -5.39 -4.15
N TYR A 41 2.46 -5.69 -5.44
CA TYR A 41 3.55 -6.52 -5.93
C TYR A 41 4.91 -5.95 -5.54
N GLU A 42 5.20 -4.69 -5.90
CA GLU A 42 6.49 -4.05 -5.64
C GLU A 42 6.81 -3.96 -4.14
N ARG A 43 5.79 -3.70 -3.31
CA ARG A 43 5.96 -3.65 -1.85
C ARG A 43 6.21 -5.04 -1.26
N THR A 44 5.46 -6.04 -1.71
CA THR A 44 5.65 -7.43 -1.27
C THR A 44 7.01 -7.97 -1.72
N TRP A 45 7.39 -7.70 -2.97
CA TRP A 45 8.67 -8.08 -3.53
C TRP A 45 9.83 -7.46 -2.75
N ARG A 46 9.77 -6.15 -2.46
CA ARG A 46 10.82 -5.50 -1.65
C ARG A 46 10.94 -6.06 -0.24
N ASN A 47 9.82 -6.35 0.42
CA ASN A 47 9.82 -7.03 1.72
C ASN A 47 10.39 -8.46 1.65
N THR A 48 10.39 -9.09 0.48
CA THR A 48 10.91 -10.46 0.31
C THR A 48 12.41 -10.47 0.06
N ILE A 49 12.93 -9.52 -0.72
CA ILE A 49 14.35 -9.48 -1.12
C ILE A 49 15.24 -8.65 -0.18
N SER A 50 14.65 -7.86 0.71
CA SER A 50 15.34 -6.95 1.64
C SER A 50 14.63 -6.90 2.98
N ASP A 51 15.25 -6.26 3.97
CA ASP A 51 14.65 -6.11 5.30
C ASP A 51 13.25 -5.47 5.20
N PRO A 52 12.19 -6.15 5.68
CA PRO A 52 10.83 -5.64 5.59
C PRO A 52 10.68 -4.30 6.33
N GLN A 53 10.31 -3.25 5.59
CA GLN A 53 10.10 -1.93 6.18
C GLN A 53 8.63 -1.67 6.52
N PHE A 54 7.71 -2.30 5.79
CA PHE A 54 6.28 -2.04 5.91
C PHE A 54 5.47 -3.33 5.88
N LEU A 55 4.45 -3.43 6.72
CA LEU A 55 3.34 -4.38 6.52
C LEU A 55 2.41 -3.82 5.45
N VAL A 56 1.99 -4.66 4.51
CA VAL A 56 1.11 -4.30 3.38
C VAL A 56 -0.26 -4.90 3.60
N TYR A 57 -1.29 -4.08 3.49
CA TYR A 57 -2.67 -4.49 3.65
C TYR A 57 -3.49 -4.07 2.43
N THR A 58 -4.48 -4.88 2.10
CA THR A 58 -5.35 -4.65 0.95
C THR A 58 -6.81 -4.90 1.31
N ASN A 59 -7.70 -4.18 0.66
CA ASN A 59 -9.13 -4.42 0.68
C ASN A 59 -9.76 -3.83 -0.58
N TYR A 60 -11.04 -4.09 -0.79
CA TYR A 60 -11.82 -3.47 -1.85
C TYR A 60 -13.26 -3.27 -1.40
N ASP A 61 -13.90 -2.24 -1.94
CA ASP A 61 -15.33 -2.03 -1.80
C ASP A 61 -16.00 -2.20 -3.17
N TYR A 62 -17.21 -2.75 -3.18
CA TYR A 62 -18.11 -2.64 -4.32
C TYR A 62 -18.89 -1.33 -4.22
N THR A 63 -18.79 -0.48 -5.25
CA THR A 63 -19.56 0.77 -5.38
C THR A 63 -20.43 0.70 -6.64
N PRO A 64 -21.44 1.59 -6.80
CA PRO A 64 -22.22 1.67 -8.03
C PRO A 64 -21.36 1.93 -9.29
N GLU A 65 -20.20 2.57 -9.13
CA GLU A 65 -19.26 2.93 -10.19
C GLU A 65 -18.22 1.83 -10.48
N GLY A 66 -18.20 0.75 -9.69
CA GLY A 66 -17.29 -0.38 -9.87
C GLY A 66 -16.58 -0.79 -8.58
N ILE A 67 -15.39 -1.39 -8.71
CA ILE A 67 -14.59 -1.83 -7.57
C ILE A 67 -13.60 -0.73 -7.19
N LEU A 68 -13.60 -0.34 -5.91
CA LEU A 68 -12.64 0.60 -5.34
C LEU A 68 -11.58 -0.17 -4.56
N TYR A 69 -10.37 -0.27 -5.12
CA TYR A 69 -9.24 -0.98 -4.52
C TYR A 69 -8.52 -0.07 -3.53
N LYS A 70 -8.17 -0.64 -2.37
CA LYS A 70 -7.51 0.06 -1.27
C LYS A 70 -6.25 -0.71 -0.89
N VAL A 71 -5.14 0.01 -0.82
CA VAL A 71 -3.85 -0.48 -0.33
C VAL A 71 -3.41 0.44 0.79
N TRP A 72 -2.99 -0.08 1.93
CA TRP A 72 -2.36 0.73 2.96
C TRP A 72 -1.18 0.00 3.57
N VAL A 73 -0.28 0.77 4.16
CA VAL A 73 0.94 0.24 4.75
C VAL A 73 1.12 0.74 6.17
N THR A 74 1.79 -0.07 6.99
CA THR A 74 2.19 0.31 8.35
C THR A 74 3.67 0.00 8.53
N PRO A 75 4.50 0.94 9.00
CA PRO A 75 5.91 0.65 9.25
C PRO A 75 6.05 -0.52 10.23
N VAL A 76 6.98 -1.44 9.97
CA VAL A 76 7.22 -2.58 10.88
C VAL A 76 7.64 -2.10 12.27
N SER A 77 8.34 -0.96 12.36
CA SER A 77 8.76 -0.34 13.61
C SER A 77 7.59 0.08 14.53
N THR A 78 6.39 0.36 13.98
CA THR A 78 5.25 0.78 14.80
C THR A 78 4.49 -0.38 15.42
N VAL A 79 4.77 -1.62 14.99
CA VAL A 79 4.07 -2.83 15.45
C VAL A 79 4.46 -3.17 16.90
N GLY A 80 5.66 -2.76 17.37
CA GLY A 80 6.14 -2.97 18.74
C GLY A 80 5.78 -1.86 19.76
N VAL A 81 5.19 -0.75 19.33
CA VAL A 81 4.87 0.40 20.22
C VAL A 81 3.48 0.28 20.86
N GLN A 82 2.60 -0.57 20.33
CA GLN A 82 1.23 -0.71 20.84
C GLN A 82 1.07 -1.66 22.05
N GLU A 83 2.11 -2.37 22.47
CA GLU A 83 2.02 -3.39 23.54
C GLU A 83 2.28 -2.90 24.97
N VAL A 84 2.52 -1.60 25.21
CA VAL A 84 2.68 -1.08 26.57
C VAL A 84 1.60 -0.04 26.88
N ARG A 85 0.44 -0.51 27.34
CA ARG A 85 -0.43 0.30 28.22
C ARG A 85 0.03 0.04 29.66
N PRO A 86 0.59 1.02 30.38
CA PRO A 86 0.65 0.92 31.82
C PRO A 86 -0.79 1.08 32.34
N GLU A 87 -1.36 0.02 32.89
CA GLU A 87 -2.53 0.20 33.75
C GLU A 87 -2.08 0.99 34.98
N GLU A 88 -2.71 2.15 35.15
CA GLU A 88 -2.54 3.03 36.29
C GLU A 88 -2.86 2.27 37.58
N SER A 89 -1.95 2.33 38.56
CA SER A 89 -2.19 1.90 39.94
C SER A 89 -1.73 2.97 40.92
#